data_AF-A0A356AY35-F1
#
_entry.id   AF-A0A356AY35-F1
#
_cell.length_a   1.000
_cell.length_b   1.000
_cell.length_c   1.000
_cell.angle_alpha   90.00
_cell.angle_beta   90.00
_cell.angle_gamma   90.00
#
_symmetry.space_group_name_H-M   'P 1'
#
loop_
_entity.id
_entity.type
_entity.pdbx_description
1 polymer ?
#
loop_
_entity_poly.entity_id
_entity_poly.type
_entity_poly.pdbx_seq_one_letter_code
_entity_poly.pdbx_strand_id
1 'polypeptide(L)'
;EIDDDYIVKAHGLDKLIQVMGAVLDKELLSTLYNVQKASIAAKVKHAQGIVTATVAAGFTEGFTPVPFADAALLIPTQVAMIASITAVFGLQINRGIITAFIYSALGTSGATVTGRAVVSNLLKLIPGAGQIVGGLISGSTAAVITKALGNAYIKLMEGICKGELKESDLNSESAKERFRSLFHQEKENRKKSG
;
A
#
# COMPACT_ATOMS: atom_id res chain seq x y z
N GLU A 1 10.61 -35.78 15.50
CA GLU A 1 9.66 -35.25 14.51
C GLU A 1 9.52 -33.78 14.81
N ILE A 2 10.10 -32.92 13.98
CA ILE A 2 10.03 -31.47 14.14
C ILE A 2 8.86 -31.04 13.25
N ASP A 3 7.84 -30.49 13.89
CA ASP A 3 6.61 -30.00 13.27
C ASP A 3 6.94 -28.83 12.33
N ASP A 4 6.65 -28.98 11.04
CA ASP A 4 7.00 -28.04 9.96
C ASP A 4 6.25 -26.70 10.02
N ASP A 5 5.43 -26.47 11.07
CA ASP A 5 4.60 -25.26 11.25
C ASP A 5 5.17 -24.23 12.25
N TYR A 6 6.39 -24.43 12.77
CA TYR A 6 7.01 -23.47 13.71
C TYR A 6 7.82 -22.37 13.00
N ILE A 7 7.14 -21.28 12.63
CA ILE A 7 7.79 -20.05 12.15
C ILE A 7 8.43 -19.30 13.32
N VAL A 8 9.76 -19.38 13.45
CA VAL A 8 10.52 -18.52 14.36
C VAL A 8 10.49 -17.08 13.84
N LYS A 9 9.72 -16.21 14.51
CA LYS A 9 9.71 -14.77 14.20
C LYS A 9 11.08 -14.16 14.41
N ALA A 10 11.52 -13.32 13.47
CA ALA A 10 12.67 -12.45 13.68
C ALA A 10 12.36 -11.48 14.84
N HIS A 11 12.95 -11.73 16.00
CA HIS A 11 12.87 -10.87 17.18
C HIS A 11 14.27 -10.38 17.55
N GLY A 12 14.35 -9.15 18.10
CA GLY A 12 15.60 -8.61 18.63
C GLY A 12 16.40 -7.75 17.67
N LEU A 13 15.83 -7.19 16.60
CA LEU A 13 16.52 -6.20 15.76
C LEU A 13 16.88 -4.94 16.56
N ASP A 14 15.98 -4.49 17.43
CA ASP A 14 16.20 -3.45 18.43
C ASP A 14 17.36 -3.82 19.37
N LYS A 15 17.40 -5.07 19.85
CA LYS A 15 18.50 -5.56 20.68
C LYS A 15 19.81 -5.67 19.89
N LEU A 16 19.75 -6.07 18.63
CA LEU A 16 20.89 -6.16 17.72
C LEU A 16 21.48 -4.79 17.43
N ILE A 17 20.64 -3.78 17.14
CA ILE A 17 21.07 -2.39 16.99
C ILE A 17 21.71 -1.88 18.28
N GLN A 18 21.13 -2.22 19.44
CA GLN A 18 21.67 -1.81 20.74
C GLN A 18 23.01 -2.47 21.05
N VAL A 19 23.19 -3.76 20.72
CA VAL A 19 24.47 -4.48 20.89
C VAL A 19 25.50 -3.98 19.88
N MET A 20 25.14 -3.81 18.61
CA MET A 20 25.99 -3.18 17.60
C MET A 20 26.41 -1.78 18.06
N GLY A 21 25.48 -1.01 18.62
CA GLY A 21 25.74 0.34 19.11
C GLY A 21 26.63 0.40 20.36
N ALA A 22 26.68 -0.67 21.15
CA ALA A 22 27.57 -0.79 22.29
C ALA A 22 29.01 -1.20 21.90
N VAL A 23 29.21 -1.71 20.69
CA VAL A 23 30.50 -2.23 20.18
C VAL A 23 31.10 -1.31 19.11
N LEU A 24 30.27 -0.63 18.31
CA LEU A 24 30.70 0.27 17.24
C LEU A 24 31.10 1.65 17.78
N ASP A 25 32.11 2.25 17.16
CA ASP A 25 32.44 3.66 17.36
C ASP A 25 31.35 4.59 16.79
N LYS A 26 31.41 5.87 17.14
CA LYS A 26 30.37 6.84 16.75
C LYS A 26 30.24 7.01 15.23
N GLU A 27 31.34 6.82 14.49
CA GLU A 27 31.39 7.00 13.04
C GLU A 27 30.75 5.81 12.29
N LEU A 28 31.04 4.58 12.70
CA LEU A 28 30.38 3.38 12.17
C LEU A 28 28.91 3.32 12.55
N LEU A 29 28.56 3.77 13.75
CA LEU A 29 27.18 3.82 14.25
C LEU A 29 26.34 4.86 13.47
N SER A 30 26.93 6.02 13.16
CA SER A 30 26.34 7.01 12.23
C SER A 30 26.17 6.43 10.82
N THR A 31 27.19 5.73 10.31
CA THR A 31 27.16 5.08 9.00
C THR A 31 26.06 4.02 8.93
N LEU A 32 25.92 3.18 9.97
CA LEU A 32 24.89 2.15 10.07
C LEU A 32 23.48 2.74 9.99
N TYR A 33 23.20 3.81 10.75
CA TYR A 33 21.90 4.48 10.68
C TYR A 33 21.64 5.11 9.31
N ASN A 34 22.65 5.70 8.69
CA ASN A 34 22.52 6.29 7.36
C ASN A 34 22.27 5.21 6.29
N VAL A 35 22.93 4.05 6.38
CA VAL A 35 22.71 2.91 5.49
C VAL A 35 21.30 2.34 5.66
N GLN A 36 20.79 2.21 6.89
CA GLN A 36 19.43 1.77 7.13
C GLN A 36 18.39 2.75 6.56
N LYS A 37 18.58 4.05 6.78
CA LYS A 37 17.73 5.10 6.19
C LYS A 37 17.78 5.08 4.67
N ALA A 38 18.98 4.97 4.07
CA ALA A 38 19.16 4.92 2.63
C ALA A 38 18.52 3.66 2.01
N SER A 39 18.62 2.51 2.70
CA SER A 39 17.96 1.27 2.29
C SER A 39 16.43 1.41 2.26
N ILE A 40 15.83 2.00 3.31
CA ILE A 40 14.39 2.29 3.35
C ILE A 40 14.01 3.26 2.22
N ALA A 41 14.77 4.34 2.03
CA ALA A 41 14.50 5.32 0.97
C ALA A 41 14.58 4.69 -0.43
N ALA A 42 15.55 3.80 -0.67
CA ALA A 42 15.69 3.07 -1.93
C ALA A 42 14.48 2.12 -2.17
N LYS A 43 14.03 1.39 -1.14
CA LYS A 43 12.82 0.55 -1.21
C LYS A 43 11.58 1.39 -1.54
N VAL A 44 11.39 2.53 -0.86
CA VAL A 44 10.29 3.47 -1.13
C VAL A 44 10.34 3.97 -2.57
N LYS A 45 11.51 4.40 -3.06
CA LYS A 45 11.67 4.88 -4.43
C LYS A 45 11.36 3.80 -5.48
N HIS A 46 11.83 2.58 -5.26
CA HIS A 46 11.54 1.46 -6.16
C HIS A 46 10.04 1.12 -6.16
N ALA A 47 9.42 1.07 -4.98
CA ALA A 47 7.99 0.82 -4.86
C ALA A 47 7.14 1.92 -5.53
N GLN A 48 7.55 3.20 -5.43
CA GLN A 48 6.91 4.30 -6.18
C GLN A 48 7.04 4.13 -7.70
N GLY A 49 8.14 3.55 -8.18
CA GLY A 49 8.30 3.15 -9.58
C GLY A 49 7.24 2.14 -10.02
N ILE A 50 6.95 1.12 -9.18
CA ILE A 50 5.90 0.13 -9.44
C ILE A 50 4.52 0.80 -9.52
N VAL A 51 4.21 1.72 -8.61
CA VAL A 51 2.95 2.49 -8.63
C VAL A 51 2.84 3.31 -9.90
N THR A 52 3.91 3.99 -10.30
CA THR A 52 3.95 4.80 -11.52
C THR A 52 3.77 3.95 -12.77
N ALA A 53 4.42 2.78 -12.83
CA ALA A 53 4.27 1.83 -13.92
C ALA A 53 2.84 1.26 -13.98
N THR A 54 2.22 0.96 -12.83
CA THR A 54 0.83 0.46 -12.78
C THR A 54 -0.15 1.52 -13.25
N VAL A 55 0.05 2.78 -12.83
CA VAL A 55 -0.73 3.92 -13.32
C VAL A 55 -0.56 4.09 -14.84
N ALA A 56 0.67 4.03 -15.35
CA ALA A 56 0.97 4.13 -16.78
C ALA A 56 0.38 2.97 -17.60
N ALA A 57 0.46 1.74 -17.09
CA ALA A 57 -0.12 0.55 -17.73
C ALA A 57 -1.65 0.69 -17.88
N GLY A 58 -2.30 1.24 -16.85
CA GLY A 58 -3.73 1.58 -16.91
C GLY A 58 -4.08 2.67 -17.93
N PHE A 59 -3.12 3.50 -18.37
CA PHE A 59 -3.31 4.43 -19.49
C PHE A 59 -3.11 3.77 -20.86
N THR A 60 -2.24 2.74 -20.97
CA THR A 60 -2.01 2.00 -22.22
C THR A 60 -3.12 1.00 -22.55
N GLU A 61 -3.87 0.53 -21.56
CA GLU A 61 -5.09 -0.29 -21.77
C GLU A 61 -6.27 0.52 -22.33
N GLY A 62 -6.03 1.80 -22.62
CA GLY A 62 -6.90 2.66 -23.41
C GLY A 62 -7.37 3.86 -22.61
N PHE A 63 -7.31 5.04 -23.23
CA PHE A 63 -8.03 6.25 -22.79
C PHE A 63 -9.56 6.07 -22.70
N THR A 64 -10.05 4.84 -22.81
CA THR A 64 -11.45 4.46 -22.76
C THR A 64 -11.92 4.62 -21.31
N PRO A 65 -12.89 5.51 -21.06
CA PRO A 65 -13.53 5.58 -19.76
C PRO A 65 -14.04 4.19 -19.37
N VAL A 66 -13.61 3.69 -18.21
CA VAL A 66 -13.96 2.34 -17.76
C VAL A 66 -15.39 2.38 -17.23
N PRO A 67 -16.31 1.56 -17.76
CA PRO A 67 -17.64 1.44 -17.20
C PRO A 67 -17.55 1.09 -15.72
N PHE A 68 -18.41 1.69 -14.91
CA PHE A 68 -18.46 1.43 -13.47
C PHE A 68 -18.58 -0.07 -13.15
N ALA A 69 -19.37 -0.81 -13.93
CA ALA A 69 -19.49 -2.27 -13.78
C ALA A 69 -18.13 -2.99 -13.88
N ASP A 70 -17.20 -2.48 -14.68
CA ASP A 70 -15.89 -3.07 -14.96
C ASP A 70 -14.80 -2.59 -13.99
N ALA A 71 -15.05 -1.58 -13.16
CA ALA A 71 -14.08 -1.08 -12.17
C ALA A 71 -13.66 -2.16 -11.16
N ALA A 72 -14.50 -3.18 -10.93
CA ALA A 72 -14.15 -4.33 -10.10
C ALA A 72 -13.09 -5.24 -10.76
N LEU A 73 -12.96 -5.22 -12.10
CA LEU A 73 -11.91 -5.92 -12.83
C LEU A 73 -10.53 -5.31 -12.62
N LEU A 74 -10.44 -4.14 -11.96
CA LEU A 74 -9.16 -3.52 -11.60
C LEU A 74 -8.55 -4.14 -10.33
N ILE A 75 -9.30 -4.92 -9.56
CA ILE A 75 -8.82 -5.51 -8.30
C ILE A 75 -7.60 -6.42 -8.52
N PRO A 76 -7.55 -7.33 -9.52
CA PRO A 76 -6.35 -8.10 -9.83
C PRO A 76 -5.11 -7.23 -10.05
N THR A 77 -5.23 -6.13 -10.80
CA THR A 77 -4.12 -5.19 -11.04
C THR A 77 -3.66 -4.53 -9.75
N GLN A 78 -4.59 -4.11 -8.88
CA GLN A 78 -4.24 -3.55 -7.57
C GLN A 78 -3.55 -4.61 -6.69
N VAL A 79 -4.04 -5.86 -6.67
CA VAL A 79 -3.42 -6.95 -5.92
C VAL A 79 -2.00 -7.22 -6.40
N ALA A 80 -1.76 -7.25 -7.72
CA ALA A 80 -0.43 -7.45 -8.29
C ALA A 80 0.53 -6.30 -7.93
N MET A 81 0.06 -5.05 -8.00
CA MET A 81 0.83 -3.87 -7.60
C MET A 81 1.22 -3.95 -6.12
N ILE A 82 0.25 -4.22 -5.24
CA ILE A 82 0.50 -4.32 -3.80
C ILE A 82 1.45 -5.47 -3.48
N ALA A 83 1.26 -6.65 -4.08
CA ALA A 83 2.16 -7.80 -3.91
C ALA A 83 3.59 -7.49 -4.38
N SER A 84 3.75 -6.76 -5.48
CA SER A 84 5.06 -6.34 -5.98
C SER A 84 5.73 -5.35 -5.01
N ILE A 85 4.97 -4.43 -4.42
CA ILE A 85 5.48 -3.54 -3.36
C ILE A 85 5.89 -4.36 -2.14
N THR A 86 5.06 -5.30 -1.68
CA THR A 86 5.39 -6.22 -0.58
C THR A 86 6.74 -6.92 -0.79
N ALA A 87 6.98 -7.41 -2.01
CA ALA A 87 8.23 -8.06 -2.38
C ALA A 87 9.45 -7.12 -2.30
N VAL A 88 9.31 -5.85 -2.71
CA VAL A 88 10.38 -4.83 -2.55
C VAL A 88 10.74 -4.63 -1.08
N PHE A 89 9.75 -4.63 -0.20
CA PHE A 89 9.97 -4.51 1.25
C PHE A 89 10.50 -5.80 1.88
N GLY A 90 10.37 -6.94 1.21
CA GLY A 90 10.89 -8.24 1.66
C GLY A 90 10.00 -8.92 2.69
N LEU A 91 8.71 -8.58 2.73
CA LEU A 91 7.73 -9.17 3.64
C LEU A 91 7.00 -10.32 2.95
N GLN A 92 6.51 -11.28 3.75
CA GLN A 92 5.74 -12.43 3.24
C GLN A 92 4.28 -12.28 3.64
N ILE A 93 3.56 -11.44 2.89
CA ILE A 93 2.15 -11.15 3.16
C ILE A 93 1.27 -11.98 2.22
N ASN A 94 0.35 -12.76 2.79
CA ASN A 94 -0.55 -13.56 1.97
C ASN A 94 -1.57 -12.68 1.21
N ARG A 95 -2.06 -13.22 0.09
CA ARG A 95 -3.00 -12.52 -0.81
C ARG A 95 -4.28 -12.06 -0.09
N GLY A 96 -4.75 -12.81 0.90
CA GLY A 96 -5.95 -12.46 1.69
C GLY A 96 -5.79 -11.14 2.43
N ILE A 97 -4.65 -10.91 3.08
CA ILE A 97 -4.34 -9.65 3.77
C ILE A 97 -4.27 -8.50 2.76
N ILE A 98 -3.60 -8.71 1.64
CA ILE A 98 -3.51 -7.71 0.55
C ILE A 98 -4.91 -7.32 0.07
N THR A 99 -5.76 -8.29 -0.24
CA THR A 99 -7.14 -8.02 -0.66
C THR A 99 -7.94 -7.32 0.44
N ALA A 100 -7.74 -7.67 1.72
CA ALA A 100 -8.42 -7.03 2.83
C ALA A 100 -8.06 -5.54 2.95
N PHE A 101 -6.80 -5.16 2.74
CA PHE A 101 -6.40 -3.76 2.68
C PHE A 101 -7.07 -3.03 1.51
N ILE A 102 -7.04 -3.62 0.31
CA ILE A 102 -7.68 -3.02 -0.86
C ILE A 102 -9.17 -2.79 -0.58
N TYR A 103 -9.90 -3.79 -0.08
CA TYR A 103 -11.31 -3.64 0.25
C TYR A 103 -11.57 -2.64 1.39
N SER A 104 -10.70 -2.56 2.40
CA SER A 104 -10.87 -1.61 3.50
C SER A 104 -10.71 -0.16 3.05
N ALA A 105 -9.77 0.12 2.15
CA ALA A 105 -9.60 1.44 1.52
C ALA A 105 -10.77 1.79 0.59
N LEU A 106 -11.30 0.80 -0.13
CA LEU A 106 -12.46 0.96 -1.01
C LEU A 106 -13.80 0.94 -0.26
N GLY A 107 -13.80 0.78 1.06
CA GLY A 107 -15.00 0.81 1.89
C GLY A 107 -16.01 -0.31 1.61
N THR A 108 -15.55 -1.43 1.06
CA THR A 108 -16.38 -2.62 0.85
C THR A 108 -16.13 -3.62 1.97
N SER A 109 -17.18 -4.05 2.67
CA SER A 109 -17.08 -5.20 3.56
C SER A 109 -16.92 -6.46 2.69
N GLY A 110 -15.90 -7.28 2.96
CA GLY A 110 -15.58 -8.48 2.18
C GLY A 110 -16.70 -9.53 2.12
N ALA A 111 -17.82 -9.32 2.82
CA ALA A 111 -19.01 -10.17 2.78
C ALA A 111 -19.79 -10.05 1.46
N THR A 112 -19.74 -8.89 0.77
CA THR A 112 -20.43 -8.68 -0.51
C THR A 112 -19.68 -7.66 -1.38
N VAL A 113 -18.97 -8.14 -2.41
CA VAL A 113 -18.32 -7.28 -3.40
C VAL A 113 -19.24 -7.12 -4.62
N THR A 114 -20.13 -6.14 -4.57
CA THR A 114 -20.89 -5.72 -5.77
C THR A 114 -20.09 -4.66 -6.51
N GLY A 115 -19.93 -4.79 -7.83
CA GLY A 115 -19.23 -3.77 -8.66
C GLY A 115 -19.77 -2.35 -8.44
N ARG A 116 -21.10 -2.21 -8.27
CA ARG A 116 -21.76 -0.93 -7.95
C ARG A 116 -21.32 -0.31 -6.61
N ALA A 117 -21.03 -1.14 -5.60
CA ALA A 117 -20.59 -0.66 -4.28
C ALA A 117 -19.12 -0.19 -4.33
N VAL A 118 -18.25 -0.97 -4.99
CA VAL A 118 -16.84 -0.59 -5.24
C VAL A 118 -16.79 0.77 -5.92
N VAL A 119 -17.56 0.93 -7.00
CA VAL A 119 -17.70 2.18 -7.75
C VAL A 119 -18.17 3.34 -6.88
N SER A 120 -19.28 3.16 -6.15
CA SER A 120 -19.88 4.25 -5.39
C SER A 120 -18.88 4.79 -4.36
N ASN A 121 -18.10 3.90 -3.75
CA ASN A 121 -17.05 4.29 -2.83
C ASN A 121 -15.88 4.94 -3.55
N LEU A 122 -15.39 4.37 -4.66
CA LEU A 122 -14.35 5.00 -5.50
C LEU A 122 -14.71 6.45 -5.88
N LEU A 123 -15.96 6.71 -6.25
CA LEU A 123 -16.44 8.06 -6.57
C LEU A 123 -16.46 8.99 -5.36
N LYS A 124 -16.97 8.52 -4.21
CA LYS A 124 -16.94 9.28 -2.95
C LYS A 124 -15.52 9.62 -2.51
N LEU A 125 -14.52 8.87 -2.96
CA LEU A 125 -13.13 9.08 -2.62
C LEU A 125 -12.49 10.23 -3.42
N ILE A 126 -13.10 10.70 -4.50
CA ILE A 126 -12.56 11.82 -5.29
C ILE A 126 -13.24 13.12 -4.86
N PRO A 127 -12.49 14.13 -4.39
CA PRO A 127 -13.06 15.43 -4.04
C PRO A 127 -13.79 16.06 -5.23
N GLY A 128 -15.09 16.35 -5.08
CA GLY A 128 -15.90 17.02 -6.11
C GLY A 128 -16.54 16.11 -7.17
N ALA A 129 -16.25 14.81 -7.19
CA ALA A 129 -16.81 13.89 -8.20
C ALA A 129 -18.22 13.38 -7.91
N GLY A 130 -18.84 13.82 -6.80
CA GLY A 130 -20.20 13.42 -6.40
C GLY A 130 -21.31 13.83 -7.38
N GLN A 131 -20.98 14.56 -8.45
CA GLN A 131 -21.92 15.05 -9.47
C GLN A 131 -21.89 14.28 -10.80
N ILE A 132 -21.04 13.25 -10.93
CA ILE A 132 -20.96 12.47 -12.18
C ILE A 132 -22.13 11.47 -12.21
N VAL A 133 -23.27 11.93 -12.71
CA VAL A 133 -24.43 11.10 -13.05
C VAL A 133 -24.14 10.43 -14.39
N GLY A 134 -23.65 9.19 -14.37
CA GLY A 134 -23.48 8.39 -15.59
C GLY A 134 -22.24 7.53 -15.61
N GLY A 135 -22.42 6.23 -15.35
CA GLY A 135 -21.74 5.09 -15.98
C GLY A 135 -20.22 4.91 -16.00
N LEU A 136 -19.37 5.95 -15.95
CA LEU A 136 -17.97 5.87 -16.39
C LEU A 136 -16.98 6.50 -15.40
N ILE A 137 -15.85 5.81 -15.16
CA ILE A 137 -14.67 6.33 -14.46
C ILE A 137 -13.70 6.89 -15.48
N SER A 138 -13.24 8.14 -15.31
CA SER A 138 -12.18 8.69 -16.14
C SER A 138 -10.82 8.04 -15.82
N GLY A 139 -9.94 7.91 -16.83
CA GLY A 139 -8.57 7.44 -16.61
C GLY A 139 -7.80 8.28 -15.57
N SER A 140 -8.07 9.60 -15.51
CA SER A 140 -7.50 10.49 -14.49
C SER A 140 -7.95 10.14 -13.07
N THR A 141 -9.21 9.73 -12.89
CA THR A 141 -9.76 9.27 -11.62
C THR A 141 -9.13 7.94 -11.19
N ALA A 142 -9.09 6.98 -12.11
CA ALA A 142 -8.50 5.67 -11.87
C ALA A 142 -7.01 5.77 -11.50
N ALA A 143 -6.28 6.67 -12.16
CA ALA A 143 -4.88 6.97 -11.86
C ALA A 143 -4.69 7.56 -10.45
N VAL A 144 -5.56 8.49 -10.02
CA VAL A 144 -5.51 9.06 -8.67
C VAL A 144 -5.72 7.99 -7.61
N ILE A 145 -6.73 7.13 -7.80
CA ILE A 145 -7.05 6.06 -6.87
C ILE A 145 -5.90 5.06 -6.79
N THR A 146 -5.39 4.61 -7.94
CA THR A 146 -4.26 3.66 -8.02
C THR A 146 -3.02 4.24 -7.34
N LYS A 147 -2.69 5.51 -7.62
CA LYS A 147 -1.57 6.20 -6.99
C LYS A 147 -1.75 6.33 -5.48
N ALA A 148 -2.93 6.73 -5.02
CA ALA A 148 -3.23 6.87 -3.60
C ALA A 148 -3.16 5.53 -2.88
N LEU A 149 -3.68 4.45 -3.48
CA LEU A 149 -3.66 3.11 -2.91
C LEU A 149 -2.22 2.59 -2.78
N GLY A 150 -1.43 2.70 -3.86
CA GLY A 150 -0.03 2.32 -3.87
C GLY A 150 0.81 3.10 -2.85
N ASN A 151 0.68 4.43 -2.83
CA ASN A 151 1.41 5.28 -1.89
C ASN A 151 1.01 5.04 -0.44
N ALA A 152 -0.28 4.83 -0.16
CA ALA A 152 -0.74 4.48 1.19
C ALA A 152 -0.12 3.16 1.66
N TYR A 153 0.00 2.19 0.76
CA TYR A 153 0.60 0.89 1.09
C TYR A 153 2.10 1.02 1.32
N ILE A 154 2.80 1.81 0.49
CA ILE A 154 4.22 2.11 0.69
C ILE A 154 4.46 2.74 2.06
N LYS A 155 3.63 3.70 2.48
CA LYS A 155 3.71 4.32 3.81
C LYS A 155 3.45 3.32 4.94
N LEU A 156 2.53 2.37 4.72
CA LEU A 156 2.28 1.29 5.68
C LEU A 156 3.51 0.38 5.82
N MET A 157 4.11 -0.04 4.70
CA MET A 157 5.32 -0.88 4.69
C MET A 157 6.54 -0.15 5.26
N GLU A 158 6.68 1.14 4.96
CA GLU A 158 7.71 2.00 5.54
C GLU A 158 7.58 2.06 7.07
N GLY A 159 6.34 2.16 7.60
CA GLY A 159 6.06 2.10 9.02
C GLY A 159 6.50 0.77 9.67
N ILE A 160 6.38 -0.35 8.94
CA ILE A 160 6.90 -1.65 9.40
C ILE A 160 8.42 -1.64 9.47
N CYS A 161 9.10 -1.16 8.42
CA CYS A 161 10.57 -1.07 8.42
C CYS A 161 11.11 -0.12 9.50
N LYS A 162 10.34 0.89 9.90
CA LYS A 162 10.68 1.81 10.99
C LYS A 162 10.34 1.27 12.39
N GLY A 163 9.69 0.10 12.48
CA GLY A 163 9.25 -0.48 13.74
C GLY A 163 8.02 0.19 14.36
N GLU A 164 7.32 1.06 13.62
CA GLU A 164 6.08 1.72 14.06
C GLU A 164 4.88 0.75 14.05
N LEU A 165 4.98 -0.32 13.27
CA LEU A 165 3.98 -1.36 13.09
C LEU A 165 4.68 -2.72 13.03
N LYS A 166 4.07 -3.75 13.61
CA LYS A 166 4.58 -5.11 13.46
C LYS A 166 3.92 -5.77 12.26
N GLU A 167 4.68 -6.61 11.55
CA GLU A 167 4.14 -7.43 10.46
C GLU A 167 2.98 -8.33 10.94
N SER A 168 3.06 -8.84 12.18
CA SER A 168 1.98 -9.65 12.79
C SER A 168 0.65 -8.91 12.93
N ASP A 169 0.69 -7.58 12.96
CA ASP A 169 -0.48 -6.76 13.20
C ASP A 169 -1.19 -6.42 11.89
N LEU A 170 -0.67 -6.83 10.73
CA LEU A 170 -1.24 -6.54 9.42
C LEU A 170 -2.66 -7.09 9.22
N ASN A 171 -3.05 -8.14 9.95
CA ASN A 171 -4.42 -8.67 9.93
C ASN A 171 -5.39 -7.93 10.85
N SER A 172 -4.89 -7.04 11.71
CA SER A 172 -5.70 -6.34 12.70
C SER A 172 -6.56 -5.24 12.05
N GLU A 173 -7.65 -4.89 12.73
CA GLU A 173 -8.48 -3.75 12.34
C GLU A 173 -7.73 -2.42 12.45
N SER A 174 -6.80 -2.29 13.39
CA SER A 174 -5.99 -1.07 13.53
C SER A 174 -5.05 -0.86 12.33
N ALA A 175 -4.48 -1.93 11.78
CA ALA A 175 -3.68 -1.85 10.56
C ALA A 175 -4.55 -1.46 9.36
N LYS A 176 -5.76 -2.03 9.22
CA LYS A 176 -6.71 -1.68 8.15
C LYS A 176 -7.17 -0.22 8.27
N GLU A 177 -7.43 0.27 9.47
CA GLU A 177 -7.82 1.66 9.72
C GLU A 177 -6.68 2.62 9.41
N ARG A 178 -5.44 2.28 9.82
CA ARG A 178 -4.26 3.07 9.47
C ARG A 178 -4.07 3.13 7.95
N PHE A 179 -4.21 2.00 7.26
CA PHE A 179 -4.15 1.96 5.80
C PHE A 179 -5.22 2.85 5.16
N ARG A 180 -6.47 2.76 5.64
CA ARG A 180 -7.58 3.60 5.19
C ARG A 180 -7.28 5.08 5.38
N SER A 181 -6.80 5.47 6.56
CA SER A 181 -6.40 6.86 6.86
C SER A 181 -5.29 7.37 5.93
N LEU A 182 -4.23 6.57 5.72
CA LEU A 182 -3.15 6.90 4.79
C LEU A 182 -3.66 7.07 3.34
N PHE A 183 -4.57 6.19 2.92
CA PHE A 183 -5.24 6.28 1.62
C PHE A 183 -6.07 7.56 1.49
N HIS A 184 -6.80 7.94 2.53
CA HIS A 184 -7.53 9.22 2.54
C HIS A 184 -6.58 10.42 2.42
N GLN A 185 -5.49 10.44 3.18
CA GLN A 185 -4.49 11.52 3.15
C GLN A 185 -3.82 11.69 1.77
N GLU A 186 -3.46 10.58 1.11
CA GLU A 186 -2.84 10.63 -0.22
C GLU A 186 -3.76 11.27 -1.27
N LYS A 187 -5.08 11.12 -1.12
CA LYS A 187 -6.05 11.78 -2.02
C LYS A 187 -6.15 13.28 -1.76
N GLU A 188 -6.06 13.71 -0.50
CA GLU A 188 -6.19 15.13 -0.13
C GLU A 188 -4.92 15.94 -0.44
N ASN A 189 -3.74 15.36 -0.29
CA ASN A 189 -2.46 16.05 -0.52
C ASN A 189 -2.27 16.54 -1.96
N ARG A 190 -2.99 16.00 -2.95
CA ARG A 190 -2.99 16.53 -4.33
C ARG A 190 -3.61 17.93 -4.44
N LYS A 191 -4.53 18.34 -3.55
CA LYS A 191 -5.15 19.68 -3.59
C LYS A 191 -4.17 20.83 -3.33
N LYS A 192 -3.00 20.57 -2.72
CA LYS A 192 -2.02 21.61 -2.34
C LYS A 192 -0.85 21.77 -3.31
N SER A 193 -0.75 20.92 -4.33
CA SER A 193 0.38 20.89 -5.28
C SER A 193 -0.04 20.98 -6.75
N GLY A 194 -1.28 21.41 -7.01
CA GLY A 194 -1.82 21.65 -8.35
C GLY A 194 -2.39 23.06 -8.45
#